data_AF-A0A7L4Y4L6-F1
#
_entry.id   AF-A0A7L4Y4L6-F1
#
_cell.length_a   1.000
_cell.length_b   1.000
_cell.length_c   1.000
_cell.angle_alpha   90.00
_cell.angle_beta   90.00
_cell.angle_gamma   90.00
#
_symmetry.space_group_name_H-M   'P 1'
#
loop_
_entity.id
_entity.type
_entity.pdbx_description
1 polymer ?
#
loop_
_entity_poly.entity_id
_entity_poly.type
_entity_poly.pdbx_seq_one_letter_code
_entity_poly.pdbx_strand_id
1 'polypeptide(L)'
;MIKLSWALVAEHVDEWTGDDTAQGAAVLEARVGSAIESSGMNPGSAQHWRTDFLAPVVESLRTEGAAALAQGESWSKAAGPFMVCASPVT
;
A
#
# COMPACT_ATOMS: atom_id res chain seq x y z
N MET A 1 1.31 -4.29 -17.04
CA MET A 1 0.35 -4.56 -15.95
C MET A 1 1.07 -4.96 -14.67
N ILE A 2 0.63 -4.38 -13.56
CA ILE A 2 1.15 -4.49 -12.20
C ILE A 2 0.01 -5.06 -11.35
N LYS A 3 0.33 -5.99 -10.46
CA LYS A 3 -0.53 -6.43 -9.36
C LYS A 3 0.00 -5.86 -8.06
N LEU A 4 -0.83 -5.10 -7.36
CA LEU A 4 -0.58 -4.59 -6.01
C LEU A 4 -1.49 -5.35 -5.04
N SER A 5 -0.91 -5.84 -3.95
CA SER A 5 -1.64 -6.56 -2.90
C SER A 5 -1.21 -6.04 -1.53
N TRP A 6 -2.15 -5.96 -0.60
CA TRP A 6 -1.85 -5.48 0.75
C TRP A 6 -2.67 -6.22 1.80
N ALA A 7 -2.11 -6.28 3.00
CA ALA A 7 -2.74 -6.87 4.16
C ALA A 7 -2.63 -5.92 5.36
N LEU A 8 -3.75 -5.75 6.06
CA LEU A 8 -3.79 -5.21 7.41
C LEU A 8 -3.90 -6.40 8.37
N VAL A 9 -3.18 -6.38 9.50
CA VAL A 9 -3.30 -7.43 10.50
C VAL A 9 -4.78 -7.61 10.90
N ALA A 10 -5.27 -8.85 10.81
CA ALA A 10 -6.64 -9.30 11.07
C ALA A 10 -7.70 -9.03 9.97
N GLU A 11 -7.32 -8.47 8.82
CA GLU A 11 -8.21 -8.25 7.68
C GLU A 11 -7.90 -9.17 6.49
N HIS A 12 -8.78 -9.19 5.49
CA HIS A 12 -8.54 -9.88 4.22
C HIS A 12 -7.42 -9.20 3.42
N VAL A 13 -6.70 -10.00 2.61
CA VAL A 13 -5.78 -9.46 1.61
C VAL A 13 -6.62 -8.82 0.50
N ASP A 14 -6.41 -7.54 0.28
CA ASP A 14 -6.99 -6.78 -0.82
C ASP A 14 -5.98 -6.64 -1.96
N GLU A 15 -6.51 -6.41 -3.17
CA GLU A 15 -5.67 -6.22 -4.35
C GLU A 15 -6.20 -5.15 -5.31
N TRP A 16 -5.27 -4.68 -6.14
CA TRP A 16 -5.50 -3.82 -7.29
C TRP A 16 -4.59 -4.25 -8.45
N THR A 17 -5.10 -4.15 -9.67
CA THR A 17 -4.32 -4.38 -10.90
C THR A 17 -4.46 -3.20 -11.85
N GLY A 18 -3.36 -2.79 -12.48
CA GLY A 18 -3.35 -1.74 -13.50
C GLY A 18 -1.94 -1.50 -14.05
N ASP A 19 -1.74 -0.47 -14.85
CA ASP A 19 -0.47 -0.25 -15.55
C ASP A 19 0.38 0.89 -14.97
N ASP A 20 -0.14 1.60 -13.96
CA ASP A 20 0.50 2.78 -13.39
C ASP A 20 0.68 2.65 -11.87
N THR A 21 1.93 2.69 -11.42
CA THR A 21 2.29 2.68 -10.00
C THR A 21 1.73 3.89 -9.25
N ALA A 22 1.59 5.05 -9.89
CA ALA A 22 0.99 6.23 -9.26
C ALA A 22 -0.51 6.03 -9.00
N GLN A 23 -1.24 5.46 -9.96
CA GLN A 23 -2.63 5.05 -9.75
C GLN A 23 -2.75 3.99 -8.66
N GLY A 24 -1.89 2.96 -8.66
CA GLY A 24 -1.88 1.93 -7.63
C GLY A 24 -1.64 2.50 -6.23
N ALA A 25 -0.70 3.43 -6.10
CA ALA A 25 -0.42 4.14 -4.85
C ALA A 25 -1.61 4.97 -4.37
N ALA A 26 -2.32 5.66 -5.27
CA ALA A 26 -3.53 6.41 -4.92
C ALA A 26 -4.68 5.50 -4.46
N VAL A 27 -4.86 4.34 -5.11
CA VAL A 27 -5.88 3.35 -4.70
C VAL A 27 -5.55 2.76 -3.33
N LEU A 28 -4.28 2.41 -3.10
CA LEU A 28 -3.79 1.92 -1.81
C LEU A 28 -4.07 2.94 -0.70
N GLU A 29 -3.65 4.19 -0.90
CA GLU A 29 -3.80 5.29 0.06
C GLU A 29 -5.28 5.54 0.39
N ALA A 30 -6.15 5.55 -0.62
CA ALA A 30 -7.59 5.76 -0.43
C ALA A 30 -8.28 4.60 0.30
N ARG A 31 -8.04 3.35 -0.12
CA ARG A 31 -8.71 2.18 0.47
C ARG A 31 -8.27 1.94 1.90
N VAL A 32 -6.96 1.99 2.14
CA VAL A 32 -6.42 1.79 3.48
C VAL A 32 -6.78 2.98 4.38
N GLY A 33 -6.72 4.21 3.87
CA GLY A 33 -7.20 5.39 4.61
C GLY A 33 -8.64 5.25 5.08
N SER A 34 -9.54 4.78 4.20
CA SER A 34 -10.95 4.52 4.54
C SER A 34 -11.13 3.38 5.55
N ALA A 35 -10.32 2.31 5.46
CA ALA A 35 -10.33 1.23 6.44
C ALA A 35 -9.95 1.72 7.85
N ILE A 36 -8.92 2.58 7.95
CA ILE A 36 -8.51 3.17 9.23
C ILE A 36 -9.58 4.11 9.77
N GLU A 37 -10.26 4.89 8.94
CA GLU A 37 -11.37 5.76 9.37
C GLU A 37 -12.56 4.98 9.91
N SER A 38 -12.85 3.83 9.32
CA SER A 38 -13.96 2.96 9.73
C SER A 38 -13.62 2.00 10.88
N SER A 39 -12.35 1.88 11.25
CA SER A 39 -11.87 0.94 12.29
C SER A 39 -12.33 1.25 13.72
N GLY A 40 -12.91 2.43 13.97
CA GLY A 40 -13.27 2.88 15.33
C GLY A 40 -12.07 3.34 16.18
N MET A 41 -10.87 3.46 15.60
CA MET A 41 -9.72 4.05 16.26
C MET A 41 -10.00 5.49 16.71
N ASN A 42 -9.41 5.89 17.85
CA ASN A 42 -9.40 7.30 18.22
C ASN A 42 -8.58 8.13 17.19
N PRO A 43 -8.82 9.44 17.07
CA PRO A 43 -8.17 10.28 16.07
C PRO A 43 -6.63 10.25 16.11
N GLY A 44 -6.03 10.18 17.31
CA GLY A 44 -4.58 10.13 17.48
C GLY A 44 -3.98 8.82 16.95
N SER A 45 -4.60 7.68 17.24
CA SER A 45 -4.20 6.39 16.70
C SER A 45 -4.39 6.31 15.19
N ALA A 46 -5.49 6.85 14.66
CA ALA A 46 -5.73 6.91 13.22
C ALA A 46 -4.73 7.84 12.50
N GLN A 47 -4.34 8.94 13.12
CA GLN A 47 -3.30 9.83 12.58
C GLN A 47 -1.92 9.14 12.59
N HIS A 48 -1.54 8.56 13.73
CA HIS A 48 -0.29 7.80 13.85
C HIS A 48 -0.21 6.70 12.79
N TRP A 49 -1.30 5.96 12.57
CA TRP A 49 -1.36 4.91 11.55
C TRP A 49 -1.09 5.45 10.14
N ARG A 50 -1.73 6.56 9.76
CA ARG A 50 -1.53 7.19 8.44
C ARG A 50 -0.09 7.71 8.27
N THR A 51 0.45 8.36 9.29
CA THR A 51 1.77 9.01 9.19
C THR A 51 2.92 8.00 9.27
N ASP A 52 2.84 7.01 10.16
CA ASP A 52 3.99 6.18 10.48
C ASP A 52 3.95 4.82 9.76
N PHE A 53 2.78 4.40 9.25
CA PHE A 53 2.63 3.13 8.51
C PHE A 53 2.22 3.33 7.05
N LEU A 54 1.15 4.08 6.77
CA LEU A 54 0.67 4.25 5.39
C LEU A 54 1.61 5.08 4.52
N ALA A 55 1.94 6.30 4.97
CA ALA A 55 2.70 7.25 4.19
C ALA A 55 4.08 6.72 3.76
N PRO A 56 4.89 6.08 4.62
CA PRO A 56 6.19 5.54 4.23
C PRO A 56 6.10 4.41 3.19
N VAL A 57 5.02 3.63 3.24
CA VAL A 57 4.77 2.56 2.25
C VAL A 57 4.38 3.15 0.90
N VAL A 58 3.48 4.14 0.90
CA VAL A 58 3.04 4.83 -0.32
C VAL A 58 4.21 5.58 -0.98
N GLU A 59 5.03 6.28 -0.21
CA GLU A 59 6.21 6.99 -0.71
C GLU A 59 7.22 6.01 -1.36
N SER A 60 7.49 4.90 -0.69
CA SER A 60 8.42 3.88 -1.20
C SER A 60 7.87 3.15 -2.43
N LEU A 61 6.56 2.91 -2.52
CA LEU A 61 5.94 2.40 -3.74
C LEU A 61 6.13 3.36 -4.92
N ARG A 62 5.93 4.67 -4.70
CA ARG A 62 6.10 5.72 -5.73
C ARG A 62 7.55 5.88 -6.19
N THR A 63 8.52 5.44 -5.39
CA THR A 63 9.96 5.61 -5.64
C THR A 63 10.63 4.26 -5.95
N GLU A 64 10.98 3.52 -4.90
CA GLU A 64 11.64 2.21 -4.98
C GLU A 64 10.81 1.17 -5.74
N GLY A 65 9.50 1.13 -5.46
CA GLY A 65 8.58 0.20 -6.13
C GLY A 65 8.44 0.48 -7.62
N ALA A 66 8.30 1.74 -8.01
CA ALA A 66 8.28 2.14 -9.41
C ALA A 66 9.58 1.77 -10.14
N ALA A 67 10.74 1.97 -9.50
CA ALA A 67 12.04 1.61 -10.07
C ALA A 67 12.23 0.09 -10.25
N ALA A 68 11.76 -0.72 -9.29
CA ALA A 68 11.81 -2.18 -9.37
C ALA A 68 10.86 -2.71 -10.48
N LEU A 69 9.62 -2.22 -10.50
CA LEU A 69 8.62 -2.64 -11.49
C LEU A 69 9.03 -2.29 -12.93
N ALA A 70 9.69 -1.14 -13.14
CA ALA A 70 10.25 -0.77 -14.43
C ALA A 70 11.34 -1.74 -14.93
N GLN A 71 12.00 -2.44 -14.01
CA GLN A 71 13.01 -3.48 -14.31
C GLN A 71 12.38 -4.88 -14.42
N GLY A 72 11.06 -5.00 -14.28
CA GLY A 72 10.38 -6.30 -14.24
C GLY A 72 10.56 -7.06 -12.92
N GLU A 73 11.00 -6.37 -11.87
CA GLU A 73 11.20 -6.95 -10.55
C GLU A 73 9.96 -6.76 -9.66
N SER A 74 9.81 -7.62 -8.66
CA SER A 74 8.80 -7.43 -7.61
C SER A 74 9.34 -6.53 -6.50
N TRP A 75 8.44 -5.82 -5.83
CA TRP A 75 8.73 -4.96 -4.70
C TRP A 75 7.82 -5.31 -3.53
N SER A 76 8.32 -5.16 -2.32
CA SER A 76 7.50 -5.26 -1.11
C SER A 76 8.01 -4.34 -0.02
N LYS A 77 7.11 -3.82 0.80
CA LYS A 77 7.46 -3.06 2.00
C LYS A 77 6.48 -3.34 3.13
N ALA A 78 7.04 -3.38 4.33
CA ALA A 78 6.28 -3.44 5.57
C ALA A 78 6.57 -2.20 6.43
N ALA A 79 5.54 -1.73 7.13
CA ALA A 79 5.64 -0.69 8.15
C ALA A 79 4.66 -1.04 9.28
N GLY A 80 5.18 -1.44 10.44
CA GLY A 80 4.38 -1.89 11.57
C GLY A 80 3.42 -3.04 11.19
N PRO A 81 2.10 -2.89 11.37
CA PRO A 81 1.10 -3.92 11.08
C PRO A 81 0.65 -3.95 9.59
N PHE A 82 1.33 -3.23 8.71
CA PHE A 82 0.93 -3.06 7.31
C PHE A 82 2.02 -3.56 6.37
N MET A 83 1.64 -4.38 5.39
CA MET A 83 2.54 -4.88 4.36
C MET A 83 1.89 -4.79 2.99
N VAL A 84 2.68 -4.40 1.99
CA VAL A 84 2.27 -4.24 0.60
C VAL A 84 3.29 -4.90 -0.31
N CYS A 85 2.80 -5.62 -1.32
CA CYS A 85 3.60 -6.26 -2.35
C CYS A 85 3.10 -5.80 -3.73
N ALA A 86 4.04 -5.46 -4.61
CA ALA A 86 3.78 -5.14 -6.01
C ALA A 86 4.61 -6.06 -6.91
N SER A 87 4.00 -6.61 -7.95
CA SER A 87 4.70 -7.46 -8.92
C SER A 87 4.19 -7.21 -10.34
N PRO A 88 5.03 -7.36 -11.38
CA PRO A 88 4.54 -7.42 -12.75
C PRO A 88 3.57 -8.59 -12.93
N VAL A 89 2.52 -8.39 -13.71
CA VAL A 89 1.63 -9.47 -14.15
C VAL A 89 2.20 -10.02 -15.44
N THR A 90 2.49 -11.32 -15.45
CA THR A 90 2.94 -12.07 -16.64
C THR A 90 1.77 -12.53 -17.48
#